data_AF-A0AAD9F9T1-F1
#
_entry.id   AF-A0AAD9F9T1-F1
#
_cell.length_a   1.000
_cell.length_b   1.000
_cell.length_c   1.000
_cell.angle_alpha   90.00
_cell.angle_beta   90.00
_cell.angle_gamma   90.00
#
_symmetry.space_group_name_H-M   'P 1'
#
loop_
_entity.id
_entity.type
_entity.pdbx_description
1 polymer ?
#
loop_
_entity_poly.entity_id
_entity_poly.type
_entity_poly.pdbx_seq_one_letter_code
_entity_poly.pdbx_strand_id
1 'polypeptide(L)'
;MKRFFGFLLERLVFVTKLKLGQCRKQTKKKKLTTKKTEPSVILTVYLNDTQQMLTEVPVTPATRVIDVVEYCKEAGEGECHLAEVWNGHERVLPQEILLLDLLQQWGGRRPEVSFYLRHCPSWSQGSPQPLEQSWTQVEEAESADDKVPRVELTLSELQEMATRQQQQIEAQQQMLVAKEQRLKYLHQGGRSSHGQTQSEAEKLQRLKERVETQEAKLKKIRAMRGQVDYSKLINGNL
;
A
#
# COMPACT_ATOMS: atom_id res chain seq x y z
N MET A 1 21.60 -26.31 13.83
CA MET A 1 22.51 -25.14 13.77
C MET A 1 22.36 -24.48 12.41
N LYS A 2 22.02 -23.18 12.40
CA LYS A 2 22.45 -22.13 11.45
C LYS A 2 22.35 -22.48 9.95
N ARG A 3 21.31 -22.08 9.22
CA ARG A 3 21.06 -20.75 8.63
C ARG A 3 22.21 -20.21 7.75
N PHE A 4 21.81 -19.75 6.57
CA PHE A 4 22.43 -18.81 5.63
C PHE A 4 23.26 -19.39 4.46
N PHE A 5 23.07 -18.70 3.33
CA PHE A 5 23.78 -18.74 2.04
C PHE A 5 23.13 -19.55 0.92
N GLY A 6 22.74 -18.82 -0.14
CA GLY A 6 22.43 -19.41 -1.45
C GLY A 6 21.38 -18.70 -2.30
N PHE A 7 21.29 -17.36 -2.27
CA PHE A 7 20.61 -16.62 -3.35
C PHE A 7 21.67 -16.10 -4.34
N LEU A 8 21.34 -16.23 -5.63
CA LEU A 8 22.02 -15.82 -6.86
C LEU A 8 22.92 -16.87 -7.57
N LEU A 9 22.77 -16.84 -8.90
CA LEU A 9 23.25 -17.70 -10.00
C LEU A 9 22.26 -18.82 -10.34
N GLU A 10 21.69 -18.95 -11.55
CA GLU A 10 22.00 -18.44 -12.89
C GLU A 10 20.67 -18.20 -13.66
N ARG A 11 20.48 -17.14 -14.46
CA ARG A 11 20.95 -16.99 -15.86
C ARG A 11 20.69 -18.27 -16.69
N LEU A 12 19.88 -18.31 -17.72
CA LEU A 12 19.80 -17.51 -18.95
C LEU A 12 19.79 -18.56 -20.08
N VAL A 13 19.15 -18.19 -21.19
CA VAL A 13 19.31 -18.75 -22.54
C VAL A 13 18.58 -20.06 -22.85
N PHE A 14 17.60 -19.98 -23.76
CA PHE A 14 17.65 -20.54 -25.13
C PHE A 14 16.19 -20.61 -25.64
N VAL A 15 15.73 -19.68 -26.48
CA VAL A 15 15.90 -19.72 -27.96
C VAL A 15 15.06 -20.83 -28.59
N THR A 16 13.99 -20.47 -29.30
CA THR A 16 13.85 -20.71 -30.76
C THR A 16 12.40 -20.53 -31.23
N LYS A 17 12.28 -19.82 -32.36
CA LYS A 17 11.16 -19.90 -33.31
C LYS A 17 10.81 -21.37 -33.63
N LEU A 18 9.53 -21.71 -33.77
CA LEU A 18 9.03 -22.61 -34.82
C LEU A 18 7.48 -22.57 -34.76
N LYS A 19 6.83 -21.90 -35.72
CA LYS A 19 6.30 -22.46 -36.97
C LYS A 19 5.06 -23.34 -36.73
N LEU A 20 3.93 -22.74 -37.10
CA LEU A 20 2.65 -23.36 -37.42
C LEU A 20 2.86 -24.65 -38.24
N GLY A 21 2.31 -25.76 -37.75
CA GLY A 21 2.36 -27.06 -38.43
C GLY A 21 1.49 -28.06 -37.70
N GLN A 22 0.35 -28.40 -38.31
CA GLN A 22 -0.67 -29.31 -37.81
C GLN A 22 -0.09 -30.68 -37.41
N CYS A 23 -0.52 -31.20 -36.26
CA CYS A 23 -0.39 -32.63 -35.95
C CYS A 23 -1.73 -33.20 -35.48
N ARG A 24 -2.24 -34.11 -36.31
CA ARG A 24 -3.55 -34.74 -36.26
C ARG A 24 -3.50 -35.92 -35.28
N LYS A 25 -4.35 -35.84 -34.25
CA LYS A 25 -4.98 -36.92 -33.46
C LYS A 25 -4.04 -37.98 -32.84
N GLN A 26 -4.12 -38.13 -31.52
CA GLN A 26 -4.46 -39.41 -30.91
C GLN A 26 -4.88 -39.26 -29.44
N THR A 27 -6.11 -39.68 -29.19
CA THR A 27 -6.78 -39.84 -27.90
C THR A 27 -6.00 -40.77 -26.97
N LYS A 28 -5.52 -40.24 -25.84
CA LYS A 28 -5.31 -41.00 -24.62
C LYS A 28 -5.96 -40.25 -23.45
N LYS A 29 -7.10 -40.77 -23.01
CA LYS A 29 -7.76 -40.39 -21.75
C LYS A 29 -6.78 -40.61 -20.60
N LYS A 30 -6.09 -39.55 -20.18
CA LYS A 30 -5.56 -39.45 -18.81
C LYS A 30 -6.52 -38.56 -18.05
N LYS A 31 -7.24 -39.19 -17.12
CA LYS A 31 -8.17 -38.58 -16.18
C LYS A 31 -7.34 -37.71 -15.22
N LEU A 32 -6.99 -36.50 -15.65
CA LEU A 32 -6.43 -35.49 -14.77
C LEU A 32 -7.62 -34.95 -13.99
N THR A 33 -7.67 -35.29 -12.71
CA THR A 33 -8.57 -34.67 -11.74
C THR A 33 -8.36 -33.17 -11.85
N THR A 34 -9.33 -32.49 -12.48
CA THR A 34 -9.42 -31.04 -12.48
C THR A 34 -9.52 -30.64 -11.02
N LYS A 35 -8.42 -30.14 -10.43
CA LYS A 35 -8.53 -29.30 -9.25
C LYS A 35 -9.50 -28.21 -9.66
N LYS A 36 -10.67 -28.15 -9.01
CA LYS A 36 -11.62 -27.06 -9.18
C LYS A 36 -10.82 -25.77 -9.04
N THR A 37 -10.62 -25.06 -10.13
CA THR A 37 -10.26 -23.64 -10.07
C THR A 37 -11.49 -22.98 -9.46
N GLU A 38 -11.42 -22.72 -8.15
CA GLU A 38 -12.38 -21.90 -7.44
C GLU A 38 -12.50 -20.55 -8.18
N PRO A 39 -13.71 -19.98 -8.31
CA PRO A 39 -13.89 -18.71 -9.01
C PRO A 39 -13.14 -17.61 -8.24
N SER A 40 -12.01 -17.14 -8.79
CA SER A 40 -11.27 -15.99 -8.27
C SER A 40 -11.75 -14.72 -8.97
N VAL A 41 -12.17 -13.72 -8.20
CA VAL A 41 -12.53 -12.38 -8.70
C VAL A 41 -11.37 -11.44 -8.42
N ILE A 42 -10.97 -10.61 -9.39
CA ILE A 42 -9.93 -9.60 -9.15
C ILE A 42 -10.60 -8.35 -8.58
N LEU A 43 -10.13 -7.91 -7.41
CA LEU A 43 -10.57 -6.66 -6.77
C LEU A 43 -9.50 -5.59 -6.95
N THR A 44 -9.93 -4.41 -7.39
CA THR A 44 -9.08 -3.23 -7.47
C THR A 44 -9.23 -2.41 -6.19
N VAL A 45 -8.13 -2.21 -5.47
CA VAL A 45 -8.08 -1.39 -4.25
C VAL A 45 -7.20 -0.18 -4.51
N TYR A 46 -7.73 1.02 -4.31
CA TYR A 46 -7.03 2.29 -4.44
C TYR A 46 -6.35 2.66 -3.11
N LEU A 47 -5.05 2.97 -3.16
CA LEU A 47 -4.25 3.38 -2.01
C LEU A 47 -4.30 4.90 -1.78
N ASN A 48 -4.82 5.66 -2.75
CA ASN A 48 -4.94 7.12 -2.68
C ASN A 48 -6.22 7.64 -3.34
N ASP A 49 -6.64 8.85 -2.96
CA ASP A 49 -7.82 9.52 -3.52
C ASP A 49 -7.69 9.86 -5.00
N THR A 50 -6.46 10.01 -5.50
CA THR A 50 -6.19 10.36 -6.91
C THR A 50 -6.33 9.17 -7.86
N GLN A 51 -6.62 7.97 -7.35
CA GLN A 51 -6.68 6.71 -8.10
C GLN A 51 -5.39 6.37 -8.88
N GLN A 52 -4.29 7.07 -8.61
CA GLN A 52 -3.01 6.85 -9.28
C GLN A 52 -2.28 5.63 -8.73
N MET A 53 -2.55 5.29 -7.46
CA MET A 53 -1.97 4.13 -6.79
C MET A 53 -3.09 3.13 -6.53
N LEU A 54 -3.05 1.99 -7.22
CA LEU A 54 -3.99 0.89 -7.05
C LEU A 54 -3.24 -0.44 -6.98
N THR A 55 -3.87 -1.42 -6.34
CA THR A 55 -3.41 -2.80 -6.28
C THR A 55 -4.55 -3.74 -6.64
N GLU A 56 -4.23 -4.77 -7.42
CA GLU A 56 -5.18 -5.77 -7.89
C GLU A 56 -5.01 -7.04 -7.06
N VAL A 57 -6.01 -7.37 -6.26
CA VAL A 57 -5.96 -8.50 -5.33
C VAL A 57 -6.91 -9.60 -5.81
N PRO A 58 -6.42 -10.82 -6.06
CA PRO A 58 -7.30 -11.95 -6.36
C PRO A 58 -8.06 -12.37 -5.11
N VAL A 59 -9.38 -12.23 -5.14
CA VAL A 59 -10.31 -12.58 -4.08
C VAL A 59 -10.78 -14.01 -4.28
N THR A 60 -10.62 -14.81 -3.23
CA THR A 60 -11.18 -16.16 -3.11
C THR A 60 -12.39 -16.15 -2.18
N PRO A 61 -13.24 -17.19 -2.17
CA PRO A 61 -14.37 -17.28 -1.23
C PRO A 61 -13.98 -17.22 0.26
N ALA A 62 -12.73 -17.50 0.59
CA ALA A 62 -12.20 -17.43 1.97
C ALA A 62 -11.54 -16.09 2.30
N THR A 63 -11.37 -15.19 1.32
CA THR A 63 -10.69 -13.91 1.50
C THR A 63 -11.57 -12.93 2.26
N ARG A 64 -11.07 -12.48 3.42
CA ARG A 64 -11.72 -11.46 4.25
C ARG A 64 -11.15 -10.08 3.96
N VAL A 65 -11.84 -9.04 4.44
CA VAL A 65 -11.37 -7.64 4.36
C VAL A 65 -10.00 -7.50 5.02
N ILE A 66 -9.77 -8.13 6.18
CA ILE A 66 -8.47 -8.07 6.87
C ILE A 66 -7.31 -8.62 6.01
N ASP A 67 -7.54 -9.69 5.26
CA ASP A 67 -6.50 -10.32 4.44
C ASP A 67 -6.09 -9.38 3.29
N VAL A 68 -7.03 -8.61 2.76
CA VAL A 68 -6.77 -7.59 1.73
C VAL A 68 -6.09 -6.36 2.32
N VAL A 69 -6.51 -5.91 3.50
CA VAL A 69 -5.84 -4.81 4.21
C VAL A 69 -4.39 -5.18 4.51
N GLU A 70 -4.13 -6.40 5.01
CA GLU A 70 -2.77 -6.89 5.30
C GLU A 70 -1.91 -6.99 4.03
N TYR A 71 -2.50 -7.41 2.90
CA TYR A 71 -1.80 -7.48 1.62
C TYR A 71 -1.45 -6.10 1.06
N CYS A 72 -2.34 -5.12 1.21
CA CYS A 72 -2.19 -3.78 0.65
C CYS A 72 -1.37 -2.84 1.54
N LYS A 73 -1.21 -3.15 2.83
CA LYS A 73 -0.54 -2.30 3.82
C LYS A 73 0.99 -2.36 3.65
N GLU A 74 1.64 -1.18 3.61
CA GLU A 74 3.10 -1.09 3.55
C GLU A 74 3.78 -1.16 4.93
N ALA A 75 5.03 -1.60 4.95
CA ALA A 75 5.81 -1.69 6.18
C ALA A 75 6.12 -0.29 6.75
N GLY A 76 5.48 0.05 7.87
CA GLY A 76 5.60 1.36 8.53
C GLY A 76 4.31 2.16 8.61
N GLU A 77 3.22 1.67 8.00
CA GLU A 77 1.91 2.30 8.06
C GLU A 77 1.13 1.96 9.35
N GLY A 78 0.32 2.90 9.82
CA GLY A 78 -0.52 2.78 11.02
C GLY A 78 -1.72 1.85 10.86
N GLU A 79 -2.73 1.98 11.71
CA GLU A 79 -3.99 1.23 11.55
C GLU A 79 -4.67 1.61 10.22
N CYS A 80 -5.03 0.60 9.42
CA CYS A 80 -5.61 0.77 8.10
C CYS A 80 -6.96 0.05 8.06
N HIS A 81 -7.89 0.59 7.29
CA HIS A 81 -9.20 -0.02 7.04
C HIS A 81 -9.57 0.12 5.57
N LEU A 82 -10.34 -0.84 5.08
CA LEU A 82 -10.86 -0.83 3.72
C LEU A 82 -12.21 -0.09 3.73
N ALA A 83 -12.36 0.89 2.86
CA ALA A 83 -13.61 1.60 2.64
C ALA A 83 -14.16 1.25 1.24
N GLU A 84 -15.46 1.00 1.16
CA GLU A 84 -16.16 0.95 -0.12
C GLU A 84 -16.79 2.32 -0.40
N VAL A 85 -16.64 2.79 -1.64
CA VAL A 85 -17.19 4.05 -2.11
C VAL A 85 -18.12 3.77 -3.27
N TRP A 86 -19.38 4.17 -3.13
CA TRP A 86 -20.38 4.08 -4.19
C TRP A 86 -21.13 5.40 -4.31
N ASN A 87 -21.15 5.99 -5.52
CA ASN A 87 -21.86 7.24 -5.83
C ASN A 87 -21.57 8.39 -4.84
N GLY A 88 -20.32 8.50 -4.36
CA GLY A 88 -19.91 9.50 -3.37
C GLY A 88 -20.18 9.14 -1.90
N HIS A 89 -20.83 8.01 -1.62
CA HIS A 89 -20.97 7.49 -0.27
C HIS A 89 -19.80 6.58 0.09
N GLU A 90 -19.03 6.97 1.11
CA GLU A 90 -17.94 6.17 1.67
C GLU A 90 -18.43 5.40 2.90
N ARG A 91 -18.26 4.07 2.90
CA ARG A 91 -18.56 3.20 4.04
C ARG A 91 -17.35 2.36 4.40
N VAL A 92 -17.00 2.35 5.68
CA VAL A 92 -15.97 1.45 6.23
C VAL A 92 -16.47 0.00 6.21
N LEU A 93 -15.61 -0.92 5.78
CA LEU A 93 -15.88 -2.35 5.81
C LEU A 93 -15.35 -3.00 7.09
N PRO A 94 -16.20 -3.75 7.83
CA PRO A 94 -15.75 -4.61 8.92
C PRO A 94 -14.71 -5.64 8.47
N GLN A 95 -13.75 -5.94 9.36
CA GLN A 95 -12.57 -6.75 9.04
C GLN A 95 -12.91 -8.22 8.79
N GLU A 96 -13.99 -8.71 9.37
CA GLU A 96 -14.43 -10.11 9.36
C GLU A 96 -15.28 -10.48 8.14
N ILE A 97 -15.73 -9.50 7.36
CA ILE A 97 -16.61 -9.75 6.20
C ILE A 97 -15.84 -10.46 5.09
N LEU A 98 -16.49 -11.46 4.49
CA LEU A 98 -16.03 -12.10 3.27
C LEU A 98 -16.23 -11.19 2.07
N LEU A 99 -15.13 -10.91 1.38
CA LEU A 99 -15.11 -9.94 0.30
C LEU A 99 -15.89 -10.44 -0.93
N LEU A 100 -15.93 -11.76 -1.13
CA LEU A 100 -16.71 -12.35 -2.21
C LEU A 100 -18.23 -12.19 -1.99
N ASP A 101 -18.70 -12.36 -0.76
CA ASP A 101 -20.11 -12.17 -0.41
C ASP A 101 -20.54 -10.71 -0.62
N LEU A 102 -19.67 -9.77 -0.21
CA LEU A 102 -19.86 -8.35 -0.45
C LEU A 102 -19.96 -8.05 -1.95
N LEU A 103 -19.01 -8.54 -2.75
CA LEU A 103 -19.04 -8.36 -4.21
C LEU A 103 -20.25 -9.04 -4.85
N GLN A 104 -20.74 -10.15 -4.29
CA GLN A 104 -21.95 -10.82 -4.77
C GLN A 104 -23.21 -10.01 -4.46
N GLN A 105 -23.29 -9.36 -3.29
CA GLN A 105 -24.37 -8.44 -2.94
C GLN A 105 -24.45 -7.25 -3.91
N TRP A 106 -23.30 -6.75 -4.38
CA TRP A 106 -23.24 -5.70 -5.40
C TRP A 106 -23.69 -6.15 -6.80
N GLY A 107 -23.64 -7.45 -7.09
CA GLY A 107 -24.16 -8.04 -8.32
C GLY A 107 -23.63 -7.38 -9.60
N GLY A 108 -24.53 -6.84 -10.44
CA GLY A 108 -24.18 -6.15 -11.68
C GLY A 108 -23.56 -4.76 -11.50
N ARG A 109 -23.60 -4.20 -10.28
CA ARG A 109 -23.12 -2.85 -9.96
C ARG A 109 -21.69 -2.83 -9.43
N ARG A 110 -20.99 -3.98 -9.46
CA ARG A 110 -19.57 -4.12 -9.15
C ARG A 110 -18.66 -3.04 -9.78
N PRO A 111 -18.81 -2.66 -11.07
CA PRO A 111 -17.91 -1.66 -11.65
C PRO A 111 -18.14 -0.23 -11.14
N GLU A 112 -19.23 0.03 -10.41
CA GLU A 112 -19.54 1.35 -9.83
C GLU A 112 -18.98 1.52 -8.41
N VAL A 113 -18.49 0.44 -7.80
CA VAL A 113 -17.99 0.43 -6.43
C VAL A 113 -16.48 0.46 -6.46
N SER A 114 -15.92 1.47 -5.80
CA SER A 114 -14.48 1.62 -5.64
C SER A 114 -14.06 1.28 -4.22
N PHE A 115 -13.00 0.49 -4.07
CA PHE A 115 -12.47 0.13 -2.76
C PHE A 115 -11.22 0.97 -2.48
N TYR A 116 -11.17 1.63 -1.33
CA TYR A 116 -10.08 2.49 -0.93
C TYR A 116 -9.44 1.97 0.36
N LEU A 117 -8.13 1.85 0.38
CA LEU A 117 -7.39 1.65 1.62
C LEU A 117 -7.21 3.02 2.28
N ARG A 118 -7.74 3.16 3.48
CA ARG A 118 -7.69 4.41 4.25
C ARG A 118 -6.91 4.18 5.53
N HIS A 119 -6.00 5.08 5.85
CA HIS A 119 -5.31 5.08 7.14
C HIS A 119 -6.21 5.74 8.18
N CYS A 120 -6.41 5.05 9.30
CA CYS A 120 -6.97 5.71 10.46
C CYS A 120 -5.91 6.72 10.94
N PRO A 121 -6.23 8.03 11.03
CA PRO A 121 -5.36 8.93 11.77
C PRO A 121 -5.30 8.35 13.18
N SER A 122 -4.10 8.15 13.70
CA SER A 122 -3.89 7.71 15.08
C SER A 122 -4.33 8.84 16.03
N TRP A 123 -5.64 9.07 16.14
CA TRP A 123 -6.24 9.92 17.15
C TRP A 123 -6.49 9.06 18.37
N SER A 124 -5.62 9.25 19.35
CA SER A 124 -5.92 9.09 20.78
C SER A 124 -6.15 7.66 21.28
N GLN A 125 -5.12 6.81 21.17
CA GLN A 125 -4.95 5.70 22.12
C GLN A 125 -4.60 6.31 23.50
N GLY A 126 -5.62 6.85 24.17
CA GLY A 126 -5.48 7.63 25.40
C GLY A 126 -6.69 8.48 25.79
N SER A 127 -7.80 8.46 25.04
CA SER A 127 -9.06 9.02 25.52
C SER A 127 -10.11 7.92 25.60
N PRO A 128 -10.74 7.66 26.76
CA PRO A 128 -12.03 6.98 26.75
C PRO A 128 -12.98 7.85 25.92
N GLN A 129 -13.64 7.22 24.95
CA GLN A 129 -14.66 7.84 24.13
C GLN A 129 -15.72 8.47 25.04
N PRO A 130 -16.09 9.76 24.86
CA PRO A 130 -17.44 10.17 25.16
C PRO A 130 -18.30 9.62 24.03
N LEU A 131 -19.04 8.57 24.38
CA LEU A 131 -20.15 8.02 23.63
C LEU A 131 -21.02 9.16 23.07
N GLU A 132 -20.87 9.40 21.77
CA GLU A 132 -21.81 10.14 20.92
C GLU A 132 -23.18 9.47 21.03
N GLN A 133 -24.02 9.96 21.94
CA GLN A 133 -25.45 9.69 21.95
C GLN A 133 -26.19 11.00 22.20
N SER A 134 -27.05 11.32 21.24
CA SER A 134 -28.17 12.28 21.35
C SER A 134 -27.89 13.73 20.97
N TRP A 135 -27.83 14.00 19.66
CA TRP A 135 -28.24 15.28 19.07
C TRP A 135 -29.62 15.18 18.39
N THR A 136 -30.51 14.32 18.90
CA THR A 136 -31.91 14.34 18.50
C THR A 136 -32.66 15.37 19.34
N GLN A 137 -32.82 16.56 18.75
CA GLN A 137 -34.09 17.27 18.65
C GLN A 137 -34.94 17.29 19.93
N VAL A 138 -34.78 18.32 20.75
CA VAL A 138 -35.79 18.66 21.76
C VAL A 138 -36.70 19.72 21.16
N GLU A 139 -37.76 19.24 20.51
CA GLU A 139 -39.04 19.91 20.63
C GLU A 139 -39.56 19.69 22.07
N GLU A 140 -40.15 20.77 22.55
CA GLU A 140 -40.90 20.97 23.77
C GLU A 140 -41.89 19.82 24.07
N ALA A 141 -41.64 19.09 25.17
CA ALA A 141 -42.67 18.35 25.88
C ALA A 141 -42.21 18.03 27.31
N GLU A 142 -42.97 18.54 28.27
CA GLU A 142 -42.92 18.16 29.67
C GLU A 142 -43.09 16.64 29.84
N SER A 143 -42.18 15.98 30.57
CA SER A 143 -42.54 14.86 31.45
C SER A 143 -41.38 14.49 32.38
N ALA A 144 -41.75 14.03 33.56
CA ALA A 144 -40.93 13.84 34.75
C ALA A 144 -40.03 12.58 34.70
N ASP A 145 -38.92 12.71 35.43
CA ASP A 145 -38.14 11.65 36.10
C ASP A 145 -37.52 10.54 35.23
N ASP A 146 -36.28 10.78 34.75
CA ASP A 146 -35.29 9.71 34.62
C ASP A 146 -33.89 10.21 35.02
N LYS A 147 -33.24 9.41 35.86
CA LYS A 147 -32.11 9.80 36.73
C LYS A 147 -30.78 9.76 35.98
N VAL A 148 -30.42 10.87 35.33
CA VAL A 148 -29.00 11.23 35.21
C VAL A 148 -28.64 12.02 36.48
N PRO A 149 -27.57 11.69 37.23
CA PRO A 149 -27.12 12.56 38.31
C PRO A 149 -26.73 13.90 37.68
N ARG A 150 -27.65 14.88 37.72
CA ARG A 150 -27.31 16.27 37.45
C ARG A 150 -26.36 16.69 38.55
N VAL A 151 -25.06 16.63 38.24
CA VAL A 151 -24.06 17.30 39.05
C VAL A 151 -24.33 18.78 38.87
N GLU A 152 -25.07 19.37 39.79
CA GLU A 152 -25.27 20.81 39.85
C GLU A 152 -23.95 21.44 40.27
N LEU A 153 -23.13 21.79 39.29
CA LEU A 153 -21.90 22.52 39.51
C LEU A 153 -22.23 23.98 39.72
N THR A 154 -21.71 24.55 40.80
CA THR A 154 -21.79 25.98 41.07
C THR A 154 -21.08 26.76 39.96
N LEU A 155 -21.47 28.02 39.75
CA LEU A 155 -20.84 28.92 38.78
C LEU A 155 -19.31 28.97 38.95
N SER A 156 -18.83 28.89 40.19
CA SER A 156 -17.41 28.87 40.53
C SER A 156 -16.70 27.62 40.00
N GLU A 157 -17.31 26.43 40.14
CA GLU A 157 -16.74 25.17 39.66
C GLU A 157 -16.67 25.11 38.13
N LEU A 158 -17.72 25.61 37.45
CA LEU A 158 -17.71 25.73 35.99
C LEU A 158 -16.61 26.68 35.50
N GLN A 159 -16.43 27.81 36.20
CA GLN A 159 -15.36 28.76 35.89
C GLN A 159 -13.96 28.16 36.14
N GLU A 160 -13.78 27.39 37.22
CA GLU A 160 -12.53 26.68 37.50
C GLU A 160 -12.23 25.62 36.42
N MET A 161 -13.23 24.84 36.01
CA MET A 161 -13.07 23.88 34.91
C MET A 161 -12.74 24.56 33.59
N ALA A 162 -13.41 25.68 33.27
CA ALA A 162 -13.13 26.44 32.07
C ALA A 162 -11.70 27.00 32.05
N THR A 163 -11.24 27.56 33.18
CA THR A 163 -9.86 28.08 33.30
C THR A 163 -8.82 26.96 33.22
N ARG A 164 -9.07 25.81 33.86
CA ARG A 164 -8.21 24.62 33.75
C ARG A 164 -8.14 24.08 32.32
N GLN A 165 -9.29 24.01 31.64
CA GLN A 165 -9.34 23.56 30.25
C GLN A 165 -8.58 24.53 29.34
N GLN A 166 -8.75 25.84 29.55
CA GLN A 166 -8.04 26.87 28.80
C GLN A 166 -6.51 26.75 28.99
N GLN A 167 -6.04 26.53 30.22
CA GLN A 167 -4.62 26.27 30.49
C GLN A 167 -4.10 25.00 29.80
N GLN A 168 -4.91 23.93 29.74
CA GLN A 168 -4.53 22.72 29.02
C GLN A 168 -4.41 22.96 27.51
N ILE A 169 -5.34 23.71 26.92
CA ILE A 169 -5.30 24.09 25.50
C ILE A 169 -4.04 24.91 25.22
N GLU A 170 -3.74 25.90 26.07
CA GLU A 170 -2.54 26.74 25.93
C GLU A 170 -1.25 25.93 26.04
N ALA A 171 -1.16 25.00 27.00
CA ALA A 171 -0.01 24.12 27.15
C ALA A 171 0.18 23.22 25.91
N GLN A 172 -0.91 22.67 25.37
CA GLN A 172 -0.86 21.89 24.12
C GLN A 172 -0.44 22.75 22.94
N GLN A 173 -0.96 23.96 22.83
CA GLN A 173 -0.61 24.89 21.76
C GLN A 173 0.88 25.26 21.80
N GLN A 174 1.43 25.52 22.99
CA GLN A 174 2.87 25.75 23.15
C GLN A 174 3.70 24.53 22.72
N MET A 175 3.27 23.31 23.07
CA MET A 175 3.93 22.08 22.64
C MET A 175 3.90 21.93 21.11
N LEU A 176 2.76 22.22 20.47
CA LEU A 176 2.64 22.17 19.01
C LEU A 176 3.57 23.17 18.33
N VAL A 177 3.61 24.43 18.81
CA VAL A 177 4.53 25.46 18.30
C VAL A 177 5.98 25.02 18.43
N ALA A 178 6.38 24.45 19.58
CA ALA A 178 7.73 23.93 19.77
C ALA A 178 8.08 22.78 18.80
N LYS A 179 7.12 21.86 18.55
CA LYS A 179 7.28 20.78 17.56
C LYS A 179 7.43 21.33 16.14
N GLU A 180 6.63 22.31 15.76
CA GLU A 180 6.72 22.96 14.45
C GLU A 180 8.07 23.64 14.24
N GLN A 181 8.59 24.34 15.26
CA GLN A 181 9.92 24.95 15.20
C GLN A 181 11.01 23.88 15.03
N ARG A 182 10.92 22.77 15.75
CA ARG A 182 11.86 21.65 15.60
C ARG A 182 11.81 21.03 14.20
N LEU A 183 10.62 20.83 13.64
CA LEU A 183 10.44 20.34 12.28
C LEU A 183 11.07 21.30 11.26
N LYS A 184 10.84 22.61 11.40
CA LYS A 184 11.45 23.64 10.54
C LYS A 184 12.99 23.59 10.59
N TYR A 185 13.58 23.42 11.77
CA TYR A 185 15.02 23.28 11.94
C TYR A 185 15.58 22.03 11.23
N LEU A 186 14.93 20.88 11.42
CA LEU A 186 15.33 19.62 10.77
C LEU A 186 15.19 19.71 9.23
N HIS A 187 14.11 20.33 8.75
CA HIS A 187 13.89 20.53 7.32
C HIS A 187 14.98 21.43 6.70
N GLN A 188 15.39 22.49 7.40
CA GLN A 188 16.46 23.38 6.93
C GLN A 188 17.83 22.69 6.94
N GLY A 189 18.14 21.87 7.94
CA GLY A 189 19.35 21.03 7.97
C GLY A 189 19.37 19.96 6.87
N GLY A 190 18.21 19.37 6.56
CA GLY A 190 18.05 18.40 5.46
C GLY A 190 18.30 18.99 4.07
N ARG A 191 17.98 20.28 3.86
CA ARG A 191 18.27 20.97 2.58
C ARG A 191 19.76 21.13 2.30
N SER A 192 20.59 21.40 3.31
CA SER A 192 22.04 21.45 3.14
C SER A 192 22.65 20.08 2.83
N SER A 193 22.10 19.02 3.42
CA SER A 193 22.48 17.64 3.08
C SER A 193 22.08 17.28 1.64
N HIS A 194 20.92 17.74 1.17
CA HIS A 194 20.42 17.47 -0.18
C HIS A 194 21.38 17.98 -1.29
N GLY A 195 22.00 19.14 -1.11
CA GLY A 195 22.99 19.66 -2.07
C GLY A 195 24.24 18.77 -2.17
N GLN A 196 24.69 18.19 -1.06
CA GLN A 196 25.81 17.24 -1.05
C GLN A 196 25.42 15.91 -1.71
N THR A 197 24.21 15.41 -1.42
CA THR A 197 23.67 14.18 -2.03
C THR A 197 23.49 14.31 -3.54
N GLN A 198 23.08 15.48 -4.04
CA GLN A 198 22.97 15.73 -5.48
C GLN A 198 24.34 15.66 -6.18
N SER A 199 25.39 16.26 -5.60
CA SER A 199 26.74 16.18 -6.16
C SER A 199 27.27 14.74 -6.19
N GLU A 200 26.97 13.95 -5.16
CA GLU A 200 27.34 12.54 -5.11
C GLU A 200 26.58 11.72 -6.17
N ALA A 201 25.28 11.98 -6.35
CA ALA A 201 24.46 11.33 -7.36
C ALA A 201 24.98 11.60 -8.79
N GLU A 202 25.37 12.83 -9.10
CA GLU A 202 25.97 13.18 -10.40
C GLU A 202 27.30 12.44 -10.64
N LYS A 203 28.17 12.35 -9.63
CA LYS A 203 29.43 11.60 -9.72
C LYS A 203 29.17 10.12 -9.97
N LEU A 204 28.19 9.54 -9.30
CA LEU A 204 27.78 8.14 -9.50
C LEU A 204 27.21 7.92 -10.90
N GLN A 205 26.40 8.84 -11.43
CA GLN A 205 25.88 8.75 -12.79
C GLN A 205 27.00 8.75 -13.83
N ARG A 206 27.98 9.67 -13.72
CA ARG A 206 29.15 9.68 -14.61
C ARG A 206 29.99 8.40 -14.51
N LEU A 207 30.05 7.78 -13.33
CA LEU A 207 30.73 6.49 -13.17
C LEU A 207 29.97 5.37 -13.89
N LYS A 208 28.63 5.33 -13.78
CA LYS A 208 27.78 4.37 -14.48
C LYS A 208 27.93 4.48 -16.00
N GLU A 209 27.88 5.69 -16.56
CA GLU A 209 28.05 5.92 -18.01
C GLU A 209 29.42 5.46 -18.51
N ARG A 210 30.48 5.68 -17.72
CA ARG A 210 31.83 5.17 -18.05
C ARG A 210 31.90 3.65 -18.02
N VAL A 211 31.28 3.01 -17.03
CA VAL A 211 31.20 1.54 -16.95
C VAL A 211 30.44 0.99 -18.14
N GLU A 212 29.27 1.55 -18.47
CA GLU A 212 28.46 1.13 -19.62
C GLU A 212 29.24 1.29 -20.94
N THR A 213 29.96 2.39 -21.10
CA THR A 213 30.83 2.61 -22.26
C THR A 213 31.94 1.56 -22.34
N GLN A 214 32.58 1.22 -21.22
CA GLN A 214 33.60 0.18 -21.18
C GLN A 214 33.02 -1.21 -21.45
N GLU A 215 31.83 -1.51 -20.94
CA GLU A 215 31.12 -2.75 -21.21
C GLU A 215 30.77 -2.90 -22.69
N ALA A 216 30.30 -1.82 -23.35
CA ALA A 216 30.03 -1.81 -24.78
C ALA A 216 31.31 -2.05 -25.60
N LYS A 217 32.42 -1.41 -25.21
CA LYS A 217 33.74 -1.66 -25.84
C LYS A 217 34.20 -3.10 -25.67
N LEU A 218 34.08 -3.66 -24.46
CA LEU A 218 34.42 -5.06 -24.18
C LEU A 218 33.55 -6.02 -24.98
N LYS A 219 32.24 -5.74 -25.10
CA LYS A 219 31.32 -6.53 -25.92
C LYS A 219 31.74 -6.53 -27.39
N LYS A 220 32.14 -5.39 -27.93
CA LYS A 220 32.67 -5.28 -29.30
C LYS A 220 33.97 -6.07 -29.48
N ILE A 221 34.92 -5.96 -28.53
CA ILE A 221 36.18 -6.73 -28.57
C ILE A 221 35.91 -8.23 -28.54
N ARG A 222 35.01 -8.71 -27.67
CA ARG A 222 34.61 -10.13 -27.62
C ARG A 222 34.00 -10.59 -28.93
N ALA A 223 33.13 -9.79 -29.54
CA ALA A 223 32.54 -10.10 -30.84
C ALA A 223 33.58 -10.15 -31.97
N MET A 224 34.47 -9.16 -32.05
CA MET A 224 35.55 -9.13 -33.04
C MET A 224 36.51 -10.31 -32.87
N ARG A 225 36.84 -10.69 -31.62
CA ARG A 225 37.67 -11.88 -31.36
C ARG A 225 37.00 -13.16 -31.87
N GLY A 226 35.71 -13.34 -31.60
CA GLY A 226 34.96 -14.49 -32.13
C GLY A 226 34.95 -14.55 -33.67
N GLN A 227 34.87 -13.39 -34.35
CA GLN A 227 34.99 -13.32 -35.81
C GLN A 227 36.39 -13.71 -36.30
N VAL A 228 37.44 -13.22 -35.65
CA VAL A 228 38.83 -13.56 -35.99
C VAL A 228 39.08 -15.05 -35.78
N ASP A 229 38.62 -15.63 -34.68
CA ASP A 229 38.77 -17.06 -34.37
C ASP A 229 38.00 -17.94 -35.37
N TYR A 230 36.80 -17.52 -35.79
CA TYR A 230 36.03 -18.18 -36.86
C TYR A 230 36.75 -18.12 -38.22
N SER A 231 37.31 -16.95 -38.56
CA SER A 231 38.10 -16.76 -39.79
C SER A 231 39.36 -17.63 -39.80
N LYS A 232 40.05 -17.79 -38.66
CA LYS A 232 41.20 -18.70 -38.53
C LYS A 232 40.81 -20.15 -38.73
N LEU A 233 39.67 -20.60 -38.20
CA LEU A 233 39.21 -21.98 -38.35
C LEU A 233 38.86 -22.31 -39.80
N ILE A 234 38.25 -21.36 -40.52
CA ILE A 234 37.91 -21.53 -41.94
C ILE A 234 39.14 -21.50 -42.83
N ASN A 235 40.04 -20.54 -42.63
CA ASN A 235 41.21 -20.37 -43.49
C ASN A 235 42.36 -21.32 -43.15
N GLY A 236 42.40 -21.88 -41.93
CA GLY A 236 43.42 -22.86 -41.50
C GLY A 236 43.11 -24.31 -41.86
N ASN A 237 41.97 -24.58 -42.51
CA ASN A 237 41.57 -25.90 -43.01
C ASN A 237 41.70 -26.03 -44.54
N LEU A 238 42.32 -25.04 -45.20
CA LEU A 238 42.86 -25.13 -46.56
C LEU A 238 44.36 -25.45 -46.51
#